data_AF-A0AA89CCA7-F1
#
_entry.id   AF-A0AA89CCA7-F1
#
_cell.length_a   1.000
_cell.length_b   1.000
_cell.length_c   1.000
_cell.angle_alpha   90.00
_cell.angle_beta   90.00
_cell.angle_gamma   90.00
#
_symmetry.space_group_name_H-M   'P 1'
#
loop_
_entity.id
_entity.type
_entity.pdbx_description
1 polymer ?
#
loop_
_entity_poly.entity_id
_entity_poly.type
_entity_poly.pdbx_seq_one_letter_code
_entity_poly.pdbx_strand_id
1 'polypeptide(L)'
;MDAATQHCLRAYLQCHYWMTGEMLNPCDWGWMNSANSLLPIKSIKPAAPAKLLKIIRCTCKTNCDTLRCSCRKMALTVLSVVVNVMATA
;
A
#
# COMPACT_ATOMS: atom_id res chain seq x y z
N MET A 1 2.05 12.52 -5.31
CA MET A 1 1.85 12.26 -3.87
C MET A 1 1.61 10.77 -3.66
N ASP A 2 2.15 10.16 -2.60
CA ASP A 2 1.93 8.73 -2.30
C ASP A 2 0.75 8.49 -1.36
N ALA A 3 0.39 7.22 -1.21
CA ALA A 3 -0.72 6.77 -0.39
C ALA A 3 -0.55 7.13 1.10
N ALA A 4 0.67 7.02 1.64
CA ALA A 4 0.93 7.33 3.05
C ALA A 4 0.70 8.81 3.34
N THR A 5 1.25 9.70 2.50
CA THR A 5 1.05 11.15 2.63
C THR A 5 -0.44 11.51 2.59
N GLN A 6 -1.17 10.97 1.61
CA GLN A 6 -2.61 11.19 1.47
C GLN A 6 -3.40 10.68 2.69
N HIS A 7 -3.01 9.54 3.24
CA HIS A 7 -3.61 9.01 4.46
C HIS A 7 -3.35 9.91 5.67
N CYS A 8 -2.10 10.36 5.88
CA CYS A 8 -1.74 11.25 6.97
C CYS A 8 -2.51 12.57 6.94
N LEU A 9 -2.72 13.17 5.76
CA LEU A 9 -3.51 14.40 5.61
C LEU A 9 -4.96 14.20 6.10
N ARG A 10 -5.61 13.12 5.68
CA ARG A 10 -7.00 12.82 6.07
C ARG A 10 -7.12 12.46 7.54
N ALA A 11 -6.16 11.69 8.07
CA ALA A 11 -6.10 11.36 9.48
C ALA A 11 -5.92 12.63 10.33
N TYR A 12 -5.05 13.55 9.90
CA TYR A 12 -4.87 14.84 10.56
C TYR A 12 -6.16 15.67 10.56
N LEU A 13 -6.83 15.81 9.40
CA LEU A 13 -8.11 16.54 9.31
C LEU A 13 -9.14 16.01 10.31
N GLN A 14 -9.26 14.67 10.40
CA GLN A 14 -10.19 14.03 11.31
C GLN A 14 -9.84 14.29 12.78
N CYS A 15 -8.57 14.13 13.15
CA CYS A 15 -8.09 14.40 14.50
C CYS A 15 -8.24 15.89 14.88
N HIS A 16 -7.95 16.80 13.96
CA HIS A 16 -8.11 18.24 14.15
C HIS A 16 -9.56 18.57 14.51
N TYR A 17 -10.51 18.07 13.73
CA TYR A 17 -11.93 18.29 13.99
C TYR A 17 -12.35 17.72 15.36
N TRP A 18 -11.89 16.52 15.72
CA TRP A 18 -12.19 15.93 17.04
C TRP A 18 -11.63 16.74 18.21
N MET A 19 -10.47 17.37 18.05
CA MET A 19 -9.84 18.14 19.12
C MET A 19 -10.38 19.57 19.24
N THR A 20 -10.72 20.21 18.12
CA THR A 20 -11.02 21.65 18.06
C THR A 20 -12.49 21.94 17.78
N GLY A 21 -13.22 21.01 17.18
CA GLY A 21 -14.56 21.24 16.62
C GLY A 21 -14.56 22.06 15.31
N GLU A 22 -13.41 22.52 14.84
CA GLU A 22 -13.29 23.33 13.62
C GLU A 22 -13.14 22.44 12.38
N MET A 23 -13.97 22.70 11.37
CA MET A 23 -13.91 22.03 10.08
C MET A 23 -13.02 22.81 9.10
N LEU A 24 -11.79 22.34 8.92
CA LEU A 24 -10.91 22.83 7.85
C LEU A 24 -11.42 22.38 6.48
N ASN A 25 -11.06 23.10 5.43
CA ASN A 25 -11.42 22.76 4.05
C ASN A 25 -10.86 21.38 3.65
N PRO A 26 -11.69 20.34 3.44
CA PRO A 26 -11.21 18.99 3.17
C PRO A 26 -10.35 18.88 1.90
N CYS A 27 -10.54 19.79 0.93
CA CYS A 27 -9.76 19.79 -0.32
C CYS A 27 -8.27 20.08 -0.11
N ASP A 28 -7.91 20.75 0.98
CA ASP A 28 -6.52 20.99 1.35
C ASP A 28 -5.88 19.79 2.08
N TRP A 29 -6.70 18.80 2.47
CA TRP A 29 -6.31 17.69 3.35
C TRP A 29 -6.60 16.31 2.75
N GLY A 30 -6.37 16.16 1.44
CA GLY A 30 -6.39 14.85 0.78
C GLY A 30 -7.78 14.36 0.37
N TRP A 31 -8.74 15.27 0.30
CA TRP A 31 -10.05 15.05 -0.33
C TRP A 31 -10.18 15.87 -1.62
N MET A 32 -11.11 15.47 -2.48
CA MET A 32 -11.51 16.25 -3.65
C MET A 32 -13.03 16.31 -3.72
N ASN A 33 -13.56 17.44 -4.19
CA ASN A 33 -14.98 17.58 -4.47
C ASN A 33 -15.33 16.82 -5.74
N SER A 34 -16.35 15.96 -5.65
CA SER A 34 -16.92 15.22 -6.77
C SER A 34 -18.44 15.31 -6.70
N ALA A 35 -19.01 16.22 -7.50
CA ALA A 35 -20.43 16.55 -7.55
C ALA A 35 -21.02 16.83 -6.15
N ASN A 36 -21.58 15.80 -5.51
CA ASN A 36 -22.24 15.88 -4.21
C ASN A 36 -21.49 15.12 -3.09
N SER A 37 -20.24 14.74 -3.34
CA SER A 37 -19.45 13.92 -2.42
C SER A 37 -18.01 14.38 -2.31
N LEU A 38 -17.41 14.12 -1.15
CA LEU A 38 -15.98 14.18 -0.96
C LEU A 38 -15.40 12.81 -1.27
N LEU A 39 -14.51 12.76 -2.27
CA LEU A 39 -13.77 11.54 -2.59
C LEU A 39 -12.33 11.68 -2.09
N PRO A 40 -11.72 10.60 -1.57
CA PRO A 40 -10.32 10.64 -1.18
C PRO A 40 -9.45 10.78 -2.43
N ILE A 41 -8.47 11.69 -2.39
CA ILE A 41 -7.47 11.79 -3.44
C ILE A 41 -6.64 10.51 -3.44
N LYS A 42 -6.61 9.84 -4.61
CA LYS A 42 -5.87 8.59 -4.80
C LYS A 42 -4.39 8.88 -5.05
N SER A 43 -3.54 7.93 -4.66
CA SER A 43 -2.11 7.96 -4.99
C SER A 43 -1.91 7.86 -6.50
N ILE A 44 -1.06 8.73 -7.05
CA ILE A 44 -0.56 8.62 -8.42
C ILE A 44 0.65 7.68 -8.52
N LYS A 45 1.29 7.37 -7.38
CA LYS A 45 2.40 6.42 -7.35
C LYS A 45 1.85 4.99 -7.41
N PRO A 46 2.55 4.07 -8.10
CA PRO A 46 2.17 2.66 -8.10
C PRO A 46 2.20 2.10 -6.68
N ALA A 47 1.29 1.15 -6.40
CA ALA A 47 1.16 0.53 -5.08
C ALA A 47 2.45 -0.17 -4.60
N ALA A 48 3.27 -0.62 -5.56
CA ALA A 48 4.56 -1.23 -5.30
C ALA A 48 5.54 -0.89 -6.43
N PRO A 49 6.87 -0.96 -6.20
CA PRO A 49 7.87 -0.87 -7.25
C PRO A 49 7.58 -1.86 -8.39
N ALA A 50 7.82 -1.45 -9.64
CA ALA A 50 7.56 -2.28 -10.81
C ALA A 50 8.23 -3.66 -10.76
N LYS A 51 9.39 -3.76 -10.11
CA LYS A 51 10.07 -5.04 -9.87
C LYS A 51 9.21 -6.00 -9.04
N LEU A 52 8.53 -5.50 -8.00
CA LEU A 52 7.63 -6.30 -7.16
C LEU A 52 6.36 -6.70 -7.90
N LEU A 53 5.79 -5.81 -8.71
CA LEU A 53 4.59 -6.11 -9.51
C LEU A 53 4.83 -7.21 -10.55
N LYS A 54 6.09 -7.42 -10.96
CA LYS A 54 6.52 -8.48 -11.86
C LYS A 54 6.91 -9.78 -11.14
N ILE A 55 6.88 -9.81 -9.81
CA ILE A 55 7.18 -11.03 -9.05
C ILE A 55 6.02 -12.00 -9.20
N ILE A 56 6.30 -13.16 -9.78
CA ILE A 56 5.37 -14.28 -9.85
C ILE A 56 5.55 -15.10 -8.57
N ARG A 57 4.45 -15.33 -7.85
CA ARG A 57 4.43 -16.26 -6.71
C ARG A 57 4.71 -17.68 -7.20
N CYS A 58 5.64 -18.39 -6.57
CA CYS A 58 5.82 -19.82 -6.81
C CYS A 58 4.67 -20.63 -6.19
N THR A 59 4.43 -21.81 -6.73
CA THR A 59 3.47 -22.79 -6.20
C THR A 59 4.13 -23.80 -5.24
N CYS A 60 5.33 -23.49 -4.74
CA CYS A 60 6.02 -24.34 -3.78
C CYS A 60 5.16 -24.49 -2.51
N LYS A 61 4.93 -25.74 -2.10
CA LYS A 61 4.23 -26.08 -0.84
C LYS A 61 5.17 -26.13 0.35
N THR A 62 6.46 -26.21 0.08
CA THR A 62 7.56 -26.27 1.04
C THR A 62 8.59 -25.19 0.69
N ASN A 63 9.74 -25.19 1.37
CA ASN A 63 10.77 -24.19 1.19
C ASN A 63 11.22 -24.02 -0.28
N CYS A 64 11.61 -22.78 -0.63
CA CYS A 64 12.04 -22.39 -1.97
C CYS A 64 13.54 -22.61 -2.20
N ASP A 65 14.07 -23.75 -1.73
CA ASP A 65 15.51 -23.97 -1.60
C ASP A 65 16.16 -24.62 -2.83
N THR A 66 15.37 -24.96 -3.84
CA THR A 66 15.86 -25.62 -5.05
C THR A 66 15.61 -24.76 -6.30
N LEU A 67 16.38 -25.01 -7.37
CA LEU A 67 16.19 -24.37 -8.67
C LEU A 67 14.87 -24.77 -9.37
N ARG A 68 14.09 -25.69 -8.80
CA ARG A 68 12.72 -25.98 -9.22
C ARG A 68 11.75 -24.86 -8.84
N CYS A 69 12.07 -24.06 -7.83
CA CYS A 69 11.27 -22.89 -7.45
C CYS A 69 11.47 -21.76 -8.48
N SER A 70 10.37 -21.29 -9.08
CA SER A 70 10.39 -20.18 -10.02
C SER A 70 10.87 -18.86 -9.39
N CYS A 71 10.55 -18.60 -8.11
CA CYS A 71 11.05 -17.42 -7.41
C CYS A 71 12.58 -17.43 -7.31
N ARG A 72 13.17 -18.59 -6.99
CA ARG A 72 14.63 -18.73 -6.87
C ARG A 72 15.32 -18.73 -8.23
N LYS A 73 14.72 -19.37 -9.24
CA LYS A 73 15.22 -19.35 -10.62
C LYS A 73 15.31 -17.94 -11.19
N MET A 74 14.37 -17.06 -10.84
CA MET A 74 14.35 -15.65 -11.23
C MET A 74 15.34 -14.79 -10.43
N ALA A 75 16.20 -15.40 -9.61
CA ALA A 75 17.13 -14.73 -8.69
C ALA A 75 16.45 -13.62 -7.87
N LEU A 76 15.16 -13.80 -7.57
CA LEU A 76 14.50 -12.95 -6.60
C LEU A 76 15.11 -13.33 -5.27
N THR A 77 16.02 -12.48 -4.77
CA THR A 77 16.35 -12.45 -3.35
C THR A 77 15.01 -12.43 -2.66
N VAL A 78 14.63 -13.54 -2.04
CA VAL A 78 13.32 -13.75 -1.41
C VAL A 78 13.08 -12.49 -0.60
N LEU A 79 12.19 -11.61 -1.07
CA LEU A 79 11.85 -10.42 -0.33
C LEU A 79 11.33 -10.99 0.98
N SER A 80 12.04 -10.75 2.08
CA SER A 80 11.74 -11.26 3.42
C SER A 80 10.29 -11.02 3.87
N VAL A 81 9.53 -10.25 3.09
CA VAL A 81 8.09 -10.02 3.16
C VAL A 81 7.23 -11.26 2.86
N VAL A 82 7.58 -12.16 1.94
CA VAL A 82 6.70 -13.30 1.60
C VAL A 82 6.76 -14.45 2.61
N VAL A 83 7.80 -14.51 3.45
CA VAL A 83 7.89 -15.52 4.52
C VAL A 83 6.88 -15.20 5.63
N ASN A 84 6.67 -13.92 5.94
CA ASN A 84 5.76 -13.52 7.02
C ASN A 84 4.27 -13.65 6.69
N VAL A 85 3.88 -13.79 5.42
CA VAL A 85 2.46 -13.98 5.08
C VAL A 85 2.04 -15.46 5.10
N MET A 86 2.99 -16.40 5.00
CA MET A 86 2.69 -17.85 5.07
C MET A 86 3.08 -18.50 6.40
N ALA A 87 3.75 -17.78 7.32
CA ALA A 87 4.08 -18.29 8.65
C ALA A 87 2.99 -18.01 9.71
N THR A 88 1.93 -17.29 9.36
CA THR A 88 0.76 -17.06 10.23
C THR A 88 -0.53 -17.39 9.48
N ALA A 89 -0.80 -18.68 9.32
CA ALA A 89 -2.13 -19.23 9.05
C ALA A 89 -2.18 -20.67 9.56
#